data_AF-A0A645H1C4-F1
#
_entry.id   AF-A0A645H1C4-F1
#
_cell.length_a   1.000
_cell.length_b   1.000
_cell.length_c   1.000
_cell.angle_alpha   90.00
_cell.angle_beta   90.00
_cell.angle_gamma   90.00
#
_symmetry.space_group_name_H-M   'P 1'
#
loop_
_entity.id
_entity.type
_entity.pdbx_description
1 polymer ?
#
loop_
_entity_poly.entity_id
_entity_poly.type
_entity_poly.pdbx_seq_one_letter_code
_entity_poly.pdbx_strand_id
1 'polypeptide(L)'
;MTPAEIATWASSKLVAPLDIDCVITLMLKILDGKCKMSDADQQVASQLYDAVGQRPVHRLDAASCHALIAESRRHCDENLKMRIYEQRLLAETMLSRPVMKAFKARLREAGILYHDSADRSTAA
;
A
#
# COMPACT_ATOMS: atom_id res chain seq x y z
N MET A 1 -1.84 -3.26 -17.40
CA MET A 1 -2.43 -1.91 -17.38
C MET A 1 -1.31 -0.88 -17.39
N THR A 2 -1.53 0.25 -18.04
CA THR A 2 -0.61 1.40 -18.01
C THR A 2 -0.78 2.19 -16.70
N PRO A 3 0.19 3.02 -16.30
CA PRO A 3 0.04 3.90 -15.13
C PRO A 3 -1.18 4.82 -15.19
N ALA A 4 -1.52 5.33 -16.39
CA ALA A 4 -2.69 6.20 -16.58
C ALA A 4 -4.02 5.46 -16.37
N GLU A 5 -4.11 4.20 -16.80
CA GLU A 5 -5.28 3.34 -16.56
C GLU A 5 -5.44 3.03 -15.07
N ILE A 6 -4.32 2.73 -14.37
CA ILE A 6 -4.31 2.49 -12.92
C ILE A 6 -4.76 3.74 -12.17
N ALA A 7 -4.25 4.92 -12.52
CA ALA A 7 -4.63 6.17 -11.89
C ALA A 7 -6.11 6.51 -12.10
N THR A 8 -6.63 6.29 -13.31
CA THR A 8 -8.06 6.49 -13.65
C THR A 8 -8.95 5.54 -12.86
N TRP A 9 -8.59 4.26 -12.81
CA TRP A 9 -9.31 3.27 -12.04
C TRP A 9 -9.28 3.60 -10.55
N ALA A 10 -8.10 3.88 -9.99
CA ALA A 10 -7.94 4.20 -8.56
C ALA A 10 -8.76 5.43 -8.18
N SER A 11 -8.71 6.47 -9.03
CA SER A 11 -9.42 7.70 -8.78
C SER A 11 -10.93 7.54 -8.71
N SER A 12 -11.49 6.60 -9.49
CA SER A 12 -12.93 6.33 -9.55
C SER A 12 -13.41 5.26 -8.56
N LYS A 13 -12.54 4.33 -8.15
CA LYS A 13 -12.92 3.17 -7.31
C LYS A 13 -12.45 3.27 -5.86
N LEU A 14 -11.34 3.95 -5.60
CA LEU A 14 -10.79 4.16 -4.25
C LEU A 14 -11.24 5.52 -3.72
N VAL A 15 -12.52 5.58 -3.33
CA VAL A 15 -13.18 6.81 -2.89
C VAL A 15 -13.42 6.85 -1.39
N ALA A 16 -13.40 5.69 -0.71
CA ALA A 16 -13.56 5.66 0.74
C ALA A 16 -12.25 6.06 1.42
N PRO A 17 -12.26 6.87 2.49
CA PRO A 17 -11.05 7.23 3.21
C PRO A 17 -10.27 6.01 3.75
N LEU A 18 -10.97 4.90 4.04
CA LEU A 18 -10.35 3.63 4.43
C LEU A 18 -9.56 2.97 3.30
N ASP A 19 -9.95 3.17 2.02
CA ASP A 19 -9.15 2.71 0.88
C ASP A 19 -7.80 3.40 0.87
N ILE A 20 -7.77 4.69 1.20
CA ILE A 20 -6.55 5.50 1.22
C ILE A 20 -5.63 5.05 2.36
N ASP A 21 -6.20 4.74 3.54
CA ASP A 21 -5.43 4.12 4.63
C ASP A 21 -4.73 2.83 4.17
N CYS A 22 -5.46 1.96 3.46
CA CYS A 22 -4.92 0.70 2.94
C CYS A 22 -3.80 0.93 1.90
N VAL A 23 -3.99 1.89 1.00
CA VAL A 23 -2.99 2.25 -0.01
C VAL A 23 -1.71 2.79 0.63
N ILE A 24 -1.83 3.71 1.58
CA ILE A 24 -0.68 4.26 2.33
C ILE A 24 0.04 3.14 3.08
N THR A 25 -0.70 2.24 3.73
CA THR A 25 -0.11 1.12 4.48
C THR A 25 0.64 0.14 3.57
N LEU A 26 0.12 -0.14 2.36
CA LEU A 26 0.87 -0.92 1.37
C LEU A 26 2.16 -0.20 0.95
N MET A 27 2.11 1.11 0.71
CA MET A 27 3.31 1.88 0.36
C MET A 27 4.37 1.79 1.46
N LEU A 28 3.99 1.91 2.74
CA LEU A 28 4.92 1.75 3.86
C LEU A 28 5.56 0.34 3.90
N LYS A 29 4.77 -0.71 3.64
CA LYS A 29 5.27 -2.10 3.53
C LYS A 29 6.28 -2.30 2.39
N ILE A 30 6.10 -1.59 1.29
CA ILE A 30 7.01 -1.66 0.15
C ILE A 30 8.34 -1.00 0.52
N LEU A 31 8.27 0.19 1.13
CA LEU A 31 9.45 0.98 1.49
C LEU A 31 10.34 0.33 2.56
N ASP A 32 9.77 -0.43 3.50
CA ASP A 32 10.56 -1.18 4.50
C ASP A 32 10.85 -2.64 4.12
N GLY A 33 10.48 -3.04 2.89
CA GLY A 33 10.74 -4.38 2.36
C GLY A 33 9.93 -5.51 3.01
N LYS A 34 8.82 -5.21 3.70
CA LYS A 34 7.93 -6.23 4.30
C LYS A 34 6.77 -6.63 3.40
N CYS A 35 6.63 -6.03 2.22
CA CYS A 35 5.67 -6.46 1.22
C CYS A 35 6.08 -7.79 0.59
N LYS A 36 5.15 -8.76 0.52
CA LYS A 36 5.37 -10.09 -0.06
C LYS A 36 4.76 -10.27 -1.45
N MET A 37 4.14 -9.21 -1.99
CA MET A 37 3.59 -9.24 -3.35
C MET A 37 4.73 -9.25 -4.36
N SER A 38 4.46 -9.70 -5.59
CA SER A 38 5.46 -9.64 -6.68
C SER A 38 5.92 -8.20 -6.94
N ASP A 39 7.10 -8.02 -7.53
CA ASP A 39 7.61 -6.68 -7.87
C ASP A 39 6.64 -5.90 -8.76
N ALA A 40 5.96 -6.61 -9.69
CA ALA A 40 4.91 -6.05 -10.53
C ALA A 40 3.72 -5.52 -9.69
N ASP A 41 3.24 -6.31 -8.73
CA ASP A 41 2.14 -5.89 -7.84
C ASP A 41 2.57 -4.77 -6.88
N GLN A 42 3.82 -4.76 -6.42
CA GLN A 42 4.37 -3.66 -5.63
C GLN A 42 4.47 -2.36 -6.44
N GLN A 43 4.86 -2.46 -7.72
CA GLN A 43 4.86 -1.33 -8.64
C GLN A 43 3.44 -0.79 -8.86
N VAL A 44 2.45 -1.67 -9.07
CA VAL A 44 1.04 -1.25 -9.16
C VAL A 44 0.57 -0.58 -7.87
N ALA A 45 0.86 -1.16 -6.70
CA ALA A 45 0.49 -0.57 -5.42
C ALA A 45 1.13 0.81 -5.19
N SER A 46 2.37 1.01 -5.65
CA SER A 46 3.03 2.32 -5.63
C SER A 46 2.33 3.34 -6.53
N GLN A 47 1.86 2.91 -7.71
CA GLN A 47 1.08 3.76 -8.63
C GLN A 47 -0.31 4.09 -8.07
N LEU A 48 -0.94 3.16 -7.34
CA LEU A 48 -2.17 3.47 -6.60
C LEU A 48 -1.93 4.57 -5.57
N TYR A 49 -0.82 4.50 -4.82
CA TYR A 49 -0.44 5.56 -3.89
C TYR A 49 -0.21 6.90 -4.59
N ASP A 50 0.50 6.91 -5.71
CA ASP A 50 0.71 8.15 -6.48
C ASP A 50 -0.60 8.78 -6.96
N ALA A 51 -1.58 7.95 -7.33
CA ALA A 51 -2.87 8.42 -7.84
C ALA A 51 -3.80 8.97 -6.76
N VAL A 52 -3.86 8.33 -5.57
CA VAL A 52 -4.88 8.64 -4.56
C VAL A 52 -4.35 8.94 -3.17
N GLY A 53 -3.04 8.82 -2.93
CA GLY A 53 -2.44 8.90 -1.61
C GLY A 53 -2.70 10.23 -0.89
N GLN A 54 -2.85 11.34 -1.61
CA GLN A 54 -3.12 12.66 -1.03
C GLN A 54 -4.60 12.92 -0.68
N ARG A 55 -5.47 11.93 -0.85
CA ARG A 55 -6.89 12.05 -0.49
C ARG A 55 -7.10 11.92 1.03
N PRO A 56 -8.25 12.36 1.56
CA PRO A 56 -8.57 12.18 2.98
C PRO A 56 -8.49 10.72 3.41
N VAL A 57 -7.91 10.51 4.60
CA VAL A 57 -7.72 9.22 5.27
C VAL A 57 -8.78 9.01 6.36
N HIS A 58 -8.94 7.78 6.85
CA HIS A 58 -9.90 7.50 7.93
C HIS A 58 -9.22 7.40 9.31
N ARG A 59 -8.11 6.68 9.42
CA ARG A 59 -7.48 6.33 10.71
C ARG A 59 -6.04 6.79 10.87
N LEU A 60 -5.34 6.99 9.75
CA LEU A 60 -3.92 7.28 9.78
C LEU A 60 -3.64 8.76 10.03
N ASP A 61 -2.49 9.05 10.61
CA ASP A 61 -1.86 10.37 10.47
C ASP A 61 -1.25 10.47 9.08
N ALA A 62 -2.00 11.03 8.13
CA ALA A 62 -1.56 11.19 6.75
C ALA A 62 -0.30 12.05 6.64
N ALA A 63 -0.16 13.12 7.43
CA ALA A 63 0.95 14.04 7.32
C ALA A 63 2.28 13.33 7.65
N SER A 64 2.31 12.59 8.76
CA SER A 64 3.49 11.81 9.17
C SER A 64 3.83 10.72 8.14
N CYS A 65 2.82 10.00 7.63
CA CYS A 65 3.01 8.99 6.58
C CYS A 65 3.61 9.61 5.30
N HIS A 66 3.04 10.71 4.80
CA HIS A 66 3.49 11.35 3.57
C HIS A 66 4.89 11.95 3.71
N ALA A 67 5.22 12.53 4.87
CA ALA A 67 6.56 13.04 5.14
C ALA A 67 7.61 11.92 5.01
N LEU A 68 7.37 10.76 5.63
CA LEU A 68 8.26 9.60 5.55
C LEU A 68 8.37 9.03 4.13
N ILE A 69 7.25 8.91 3.42
CA ILE A 69 7.24 8.41 2.03
C ILE A 69 8.02 9.37 1.12
N ALA A 70 7.81 10.68 1.25
CA ALA A 70 8.55 11.68 0.47
C ALA A 70 10.05 11.70 0.80
N GLU A 71 10.40 11.54 2.08
CA GLU A 71 11.78 11.41 2.54
C GLU A 71 12.46 10.18 1.91
N SER A 72 11.79 9.02 1.95
CA SER A 72 12.29 7.74 1.42
C SER A 72 12.55 7.73 -0.08
N ARG A 73 11.82 8.54 -0.83
CA ARG A 73 11.99 8.68 -2.29
C ARG A 73 13.26 9.45 -2.66
N ARG A 74 13.79 10.25 -1.73
CA ARG A 74 15.03 11.02 -1.93
C ARG A 74 16.26 10.27 -1.45
N HIS A 75 16.16 9.59 -0.32
CA HIS A 75 17.22 8.77 0.26
C HIS A 75 16.59 7.69 1.15
N CYS A 76 17.27 6.56 1.31
CA CYS A 76 16.79 5.49 2.18
C CYS A 76 17.98 4.90 2.94
N ASP A 77 18.17 5.36 4.17
CA ASP A 77 19.14 4.80 5.11
C ASP A 77 18.45 3.94 6.18
N GLU A 78 19.24 3.30 7.03
CA GLU A 78 18.71 2.39 8.05
C GLU A 78 17.90 3.13 9.14
N ASN A 79 18.19 4.40 9.42
CA ASN A 79 17.41 5.18 10.37
C ASN A 79 16.00 5.45 9.82
N LEU A 80 15.93 5.86 8.55
CA LEU A 80 14.65 6.10 7.89
C LEU A 80 13.84 4.82 7.73
N LYS A 81 14.48 3.69 7.39
CA LYS A 81 13.79 2.38 7.38
C LYS A 81 13.21 2.03 8.74
N MET A 82 13.90 2.32 9.84
CA MET A 82 13.38 2.09 11.19
C MET A 82 12.14 2.95 11.47
N ARG A 83 12.16 4.24 11.11
CA ARG A 83 11.00 5.14 11.23
C ARG A 83 9.81 4.67 10.38
N ILE A 84 10.06 4.22 9.15
CA ILE A 84 9.01 3.65 8.27
C ILE A 84 8.44 2.36 8.88
N TYR A 85 9.29 1.51 9.45
CA TYR A 85 8.87 0.29 10.14
C TYR A 85 7.93 0.60 11.32
N GLU A 86 8.28 1.56 12.17
CA GLU A 86 7.43 1.99 13.29
C GLU A 86 6.10 2.53 12.80
N GLN A 87 6.13 3.42 11.80
CA GLN A 87 4.91 3.98 11.21
C GLN A 87 4.03 2.89 10.59
N ARG A 88 4.63 1.90 9.90
CA ARG A 88 3.92 0.76 9.34
C ARG A 88 3.25 -0.07 10.43
N LEU A 89 3.92 -0.32 11.56
CA LEU A 89 3.33 -1.07 12.68
C LEU A 89 2.13 -0.34 13.30
N LEU A 90 2.23 0.99 13.45
CA LEU A 90 1.10 1.81 13.88
C LEU A 90 -0.07 1.67 12.90
N ALA A 91 0.21 1.80 11.60
CA ALA A 91 -0.81 1.66 10.56
C ALA A 91 -1.46 0.26 10.55
N GLU A 92 -0.68 -0.81 10.69
CA GLU A 92 -1.18 -2.20 10.80
C GLU A 92 -1.94 -2.48 12.10
N THR A 93 -1.68 -1.72 13.16
CA THR A 93 -2.47 -1.79 14.40
C THR A 93 -3.83 -1.12 14.21
N MET A 94 -3.87 0.01 13.50
CA MET A 94 -5.12 0.72 13.18
C MET A 94 -5.94 0.00 12.11
N LEU A 95 -5.29 -0.71 11.17
CA LEU A 95 -5.92 -1.48 10.11
C LEU A 95 -5.86 -2.97 10.42
N SER A 96 -7.00 -3.51 10.86
CA SER A 96 -7.09 -4.94 11.14
C SER A 96 -6.76 -5.79 9.90
N ARG A 97 -6.18 -6.98 10.12
CA ARG A 97 -5.87 -7.93 9.04
C ARG A 97 -7.06 -8.21 8.11
N PRO A 98 -8.32 -8.36 8.60
CA PRO A 98 -9.49 -8.50 7.75
C PRO A 98 -9.70 -7.34 6.76
N VAL A 99 -9.46 -6.09 7.20
CA VAL A 99 -9.60 -4.91 6.33
C VAL A 99 -8.61 -4.98 5.17
N MET A 100 -7.34 -5.22 5.45
CA MET A 100 -6.31 -5.34 4.42
C MET A 100 -6.56 -6.53 3.49
N LYS A 101 -7.08 -7.66 4.01
CA LYS A 101 -7.44 -8.82 3.21
C LYS A 101 -8.58 -8.50 2.24
N ALA A 102 -9.65 -7.88 2.72
CA ALA A 102 -10.79 -7.49 1.90
C ALA A 102 -10.40 -6.43 0.85
N PHE A 103 -9.57 -5.46 1.22
CA PHE A 103 -9.02 -4.48 0.29
C PHE A 103 -8.25 -5.14 -0.87
N LYS A 104 -7.27 -6.00 -0.55
CA LYS A 104 -6.50 -6.72 -1.59
C LYS A 104 -7.35 -7.66 -2.43
N ALA A 105 -8.37 -8.29 -1.85
CA ALA A 105 -9.30 -9.14 -2.59
C ALA A 105 -10.03 -8.33 -3.68
N ARG A 106 -10.59 -7.15 -3.33
CA ARG A 106 -11.23 -6.27 -4.32
C ARG A 106 -10.28 -5.81 -5.43
N LEU A 107 -9.01 -5.52 -5.10
CA LEU A 107 -8.02 -5.17 -6.12
C LEU A 107 -7.79 -6.33 -7.11
N ARG A 108 -7.79 -7.58 -6.62
CA ARG A 108 -7.62 -8.77 -7.47
C ARG A 108 -8.85 -9.08 -8.30
N GLU A 109 -10.04 -8.98 -7.72
CA GLU A 109 -11.31 -9.12 -8.42
C GLU A 109 -11.43 -8.10 -9.57
N ALA A 110 -10.90 -6.89 -9.36
CA ALA A 110 -10.84 -5.85 -10.38
C ALA A 110 -9.68 -6.02 -11.40
N GLY A 111 -8.83 -7.06 -11.25
CA GLY A 111 -7.69 -7.29 -12.14
C GLY A 111 -6.53 -6.29 -11.99
N ILE A 112 -6.51 -5.53 -10.89
CA ILE A 112 -5.48 -4.53 -10.59
C ILE A 112 -4.22 -5.20 -10.03
N LEU A 113 -4.40 -6.13 -9.09
CA LEU A 113 -3.30 -6.96 -8.57
C LEU A 113 -3.39 -8.37 -9.14
N TYR A 114 -2.25 -8.95 -9.46
CA TYR A 114 -2.13 -10.29 -10.02
C TYR A 114 -1.68 -11.23 -8.90
N HIS A 115 -2.61 -12.04 -8.38
CA HIS A 115 -2.48 -13.03 -7.29
C HIS A 115 -1.09 -13.24 -6.66
N ASP A 116 -1.03 -13.15 -5.33
CA ASP A 116 0.18 -13.42 -4.52
C ASP A 116 0.83 -14.75 -4.95
N SER A 117 2.12 -14.71 -5.32
CA SER A 117 2.98 -15.91 -5.44
C SER A 117 3.19 -16.65 -4.10
N ALA A 118 2.44 -16.31 -3.05
CA ALA A 118 2.59 -16.80 -1.69
C ALA A 118 1.73 -18.02 -1.36
N ASP A 119 1.01 -18.62 -2.32
CA ASP A 119 0.31 -19.90 -2.12
C ASP A 119 1.14 -21.13 -2.57
N ARG A 120 2.46 -21.05 -2.40
CA ARG A 120 3.36 -22.23 -2.37
C ARG A 120 3.88 -22.44 -0.95
N SER A 121 2.98 -22.77 -0.02
CA SER A 121 3.28 -23.54 1.20
C SER A 121 1.99 -23.78 1.99
N THR A 122 1.30 -24.87 1.69
CA THR A 122 1.22 -26.10 2.52
C THR A 122 0.19 -27.04 1.90
N ALA A 123 0.65 -27.94 1.04
CA ALA A 123 0.00 -29.20 0.73
C ALA A 123 1.12 -30.20 0.45
N ALA A 124 1.68 -30.74 1.52
CA ALA A 124 2.47 -31.96 1.57
C ALA A 124 2.08 -32.70 2.85
#